data_AF-A0A7C4XTK7-F1
#
_entry.id   AF-A0A7C4XTK7-F1
#
_cell.length_a   1.000
_cell.length_b   1.000
_cell.length_c   1.000
_cell.angle_alpha   90.00
_cell.angle_beta   90.00
_cell.angle_gamma   90.00
#
_symmetry.space_group_name_H-M   'P 1'
#
loop_
_entity.id
_entity.type
_entity.pdbx_description
1 polymer ?
#
loop_
_entity_poly.entity_id
_entity_poly.type
_entity_poly.pdbx_seq_one_letter_code
_entity_poly.pdbx_strand_id
1 'polypeptide(L)' 'MPQLLVLGLIGAGVYLGSRWLAREWEKALAADRERAAERARVPRDLGALEWDEQARVYRPAKR' A
#
# COMPACT_ATOMS: atom_id res chain seq x y z
N MET A 1 35.50 -11.65 -31.57
CA MET A 1 34.07 -11.74 -31.15
C MET A 1 33.80 -10.96 -29.85
N PRO A 2 34.12 -9.66 -29.75
CA PRO A 2 33.98 -8.89 -28.49
C PRO A 2 32.53 -8.50 -28.13
N GLN A 3 31.61 -8.58 -29.11
CA GLN A 3 30.22 -8.13 -28.99
C GLN A 3 29.41 -8.99 -28.01
N LEU A 4 29.69 -10.29 -27.98
CA LEU A 4 29.02 -11.25 -27.11
C LEU A 4 29.38 -11.04 -25.63
N LEU A 5 30.60 -10.57 -25.34
CA LEU A 5 31.04 -10.25 -23.99
C LEU A 5 30.29 -9.02 -23.44
N VAL A 6 30.13 -7.99 -24.27
CA VAL A 6 29.37 -6.78 -23.90
C VAL A 6 27.90 -7.14 -23.65
N LEU A 7 27.30 -7.95 -24.53
CA LEU A 7 25.91 -8.40 -24.36
C LEU A 7 25.73 -9.25 -23.10
N GLY A 8 26.68 -10.13 -22.80
CA GLY A 8 26.69 -10.93 -21.57
C GLY A 8 26.81 -10.07 -20.30
N LEU A 9 27.65 -9.03 -20.34
CA LEU A 9 27.81 -8.08 -19.23
C LEU A 9 26.54 -7.27 -18.97
N ILE A 10 25.88 -6.79 -20.03
CA ILE A 10 24.62 -6.07 -19.92
C ILE A 10 23.53 -6.99 -19.36
N GLY A 11 23.40 -8.22 -19.88
CA GLY A 11 22.44 -9.20 -19.40
C GLY A 11 22.66 -9.56 -17.92
N ALA A 12 23.91 -9.80 -17.52
CA ALA A 12 24.26 -10.12 -16.13
C ALA A 12 24.00 -8.94 -15.18
N GLY A 13 24.33 -7.71 -15.59
CA GLY A 13 24.06 -6.51 -14.82
C GLY A 13 22.56 -6.26 -14.63
N VAL A 14 21.76 -6.45 -15.68
CA VAL A 14 20.30 -6.33 -15.62
C VAL A 14 19.68 -7.41 -14.74
N TYR A 15 20.15 -8.66 -14.81
CA TYR A 15 19.62 -9.75 -14.00
C TYR A 15 19.89 -9.57 -12.50
N LEU A 16 21.12 -9.21 -12.13
CA LEU A 16 21.48 -8.96 -10.74
C LEU A 16 20.83 -7.66 -10.21
N GLY A 17 20.79 -6.62 -11.03
CA GLY A 17 20.16 -5.34 -10.69
C GLY A 17 18.65 -5.46 -10.48
N SER A 18 17.95 -6.16 -11.38
CA SER A 18 16.50 -6.38 -11.25
C SER A 18 16.14 -7.21 -10.02
N ARG A 19 16.93 -8.24 -9.69
CA ARG A 19 16.72 -9.07 -8.49
C ARG A 19 16.90 -8.27 -7.20
N TRP A 20 17.85 -7.34 -7.16
CA TRP A 20 18.06 -6.47 -6.01
C TRP A 20 16.95 -5.42 -5.89
N LEU A 21 16.56 -4.82 -7.02
CA LEU A 21 15.48 -3.84 -7.08
C LEU A 21 14.12 -4.44 -6.66
N ALA A 22 13.81 -5.67 -7.10
CA ALA A 22 12.59 -6.36 -6.73
C ALA A 22 12.45 -6.56 -5.20
N ARG A 23 13.56 -6.90 -4.51
CA ARG A 23 13.55 -7.05 -3.05
C ARG A 23 13.26 -5.75 -2.32
N GLU A 24 13.74 -4.63 -2.84
CA GLU A 24 13.52 -3.32 -2.21
C GLU A 24 12.09 -2.82 -2.46
N TRP A 25 11.54 -3.11 -3.64
CA TRP A 25 10.12 -2.88 -3.94
C TRP A 25 9.18 -3.72 -3.07
N GLU A 26 9.49 -5.00 -2.84
CA GLU A 26 8.71 -5.83 -1.92
C GLU A 26 8.70 -5.29 -0.50
N LYS A 27 9.84 -4.80 0.01
CA LYS A 27 9.89 -4.17 1.34
C LYS A 27 9.04 -2.89 1.41
N ALA A 28 9.09 -2.05 0.36
CA ALA A 28 8.29 -0.85 0.29
C ALA A 28 6.79 -1.16 0.27
N LEU A 29 6.38 -2.17 -0.51
CA LEU A 29 4.99 -2.64 -0.58
C LEU A 29 4.54 -3.32 0.73
N ALA A 30 5.42 -4.06 1.40
CA ALA A 30 5.12 -4.68 2.69
C ALA A 30 4.87 -3.63 3.78
N ALA A 31 5.69 -2.59 3.84
CA ALA A 31 5.52 -1.49 4.79
C ALA A 31 4.19 -0.73 4.58
N ASP A 32 3.76 -0.57 3.32
CA ASP A 32 2.49 0.08 3.01
C ASP A 32 1.28 -0.80 3.38
N ARG A 33 1.40 -2.12 3.17
CA ARG A 33 0.39 -3.11 3.60
C ARG A 33 0.23 -3.16 5.12
N GLU A 34 1.32 -3.12 5.87
CA GLU A 34 1.26 -3.08 7.34
C GLU A 34 0.54 -1.83 7.85
N ARG A 35 0.86 -0.65 7.30
CA ARG A 35 0.18 0.60 7.65
C ARG A 35 -1.31 0.60 7.28
N ALA A 36 -1.67 0.01 6.14
CA ALA A 36 -3.07 -0.15 5.74
C ALA A 36 -3.83 -1.11 6.68
N ALA A 37 -3.19 -2.22 7.07
CA ALA A 37 -3.77 -3.17 8.03
C ALA A 37 -3.91 -2.55 9.43
N GLU A 38 -2.94 -1.74 9.87
CA GLU A 38 -3.01 -1.02 11.13
C GLU A 38 -4.17 -0.01 11.15
N ARG A 39 -4.37 0.75 10.06
CA ARG A 39 -5.53 1.65 9.90
C ARG A 39 -6.86 0.90 9.89
N ALA A 40 -6.91 -0.32 9.36
CA ALA A 40 -8.11 -1.15 9.36
C ALA A 40 -8.42 -1.77 10.74
N ARG A 41 -7.41 -1.91 11.62
CA ARG A 41 -7.58 -2.43 12.98
C ARG A 41 -8.07 -1.38 13.97
N VAL A 42 -7.93 -0.10 13.67
CA VAL A 42 -8.54 0.96 14.50
C VAL A 42 -10.03 0.96 14.21
N PRO A 43 -10.90 0.61 15.19
CA PRO A 43 -12.34 0.69 14.99
C PRO A 43 -12.69 2.14 14.65
N ARG A 44 -13.21 2.34 13.44
CA ARG A 44 -13.61 3.66 12.96
C ARG A 44 -14.82 4.10 13.77
N ASP A 45 -14.64 5.08 14.64
CA ASP A 45 -15.75 5.71 15.34
C ASP A 45 -16.58 6.49 14.30
N LEU A 46 -17.78 5.97 14.03
CA LEU A 46 -18.74 6.57 13.09
C LEU A 46 -19.61 7.65 13.76
N GLY A 47 -19.36 7.95 15.04
CA GLY A 47 -20.17 8.86 15.84
C GLY A 47 -21.51 8.25 16.22
N ALA A 48 -22.18 8.86 17.19
CA ALA A 48 -23.54 8.48 17.54
C ALA A 48 -24.53 8.99 16.48
N LEU A 49 -25.54 8.17 16.15
CA LEU A 49 -26.69 8.59 15.38
C LEU A 49 -27.81 8.97 16.35
N GLU A 50 -28.33 10.18 16.24
CA GLU A 50 -29.48 10.66 17.00
C GLU A 50 -30.74 10.59 16.14
N TRP A 51 -31.84 10.16 16.76
CA TRP A 51 -33.13 10.12 16.10
C TRP A 51 -33.73 11.52 16.06
N ASP A 52 -33.97 12.06 14.86
CA ASP A 52 -34.67 13.33 14.67
C ASP A 52 -36.17 13.06 14.47
N GLU A 53 -36.97 13.35 15.51
CA GLU A 53 -38.43 13.19 15.51
C GLU A 53 -39.14 14.06 14.46
N GLN A 54 -38.58 15.22 14.11
CA GLN A 54 -39.18 16.12 13.12
C GLN A 54 -38.95 15.61 11.69
N ALA A 55 -37.74 15.11 11.43
CA ALA A 55 -37.38 14.58 10.12
C ALA A 55 -37.72 13.09 9.94
N ARG A 56 -38.03 12.36 11.02
CA ARG A 56 -38.17 10.89 11.08
C ARG A 56 -36.99 10.14 10.45
N VAL A 57 -35.78 10.67 10.63
CA VAL A 57 -34.54 10.11 10.07
C VAL A 57 -33.44 10.20 11.13
N TYR A 58 -32.56 9.19 11.17
CA TYR A 58 -31.35 9.23 11.99
C TYR A 58 -30.35 10.24 11.41
N ARG A 59 -29.96 11.22 12.22
CA ARG A 59 -28.94 12.21 11.86
C ARG A 59 -27.65 11.94 12.65
N PRO A 60 -26.47 12.19 12.06
CA PRO A 60 -25.23 12.14 12.82
C PRO A 60 -25.25 13.20 13.92
N ALA A 61 -24.97 12.78 15.16
CA ALA A 61 -24.79 13.68 16.28
C ALA A 61 -23.66 14.65 15.92
N LYS A 62 -23.97 15.95 15.86
CA LYS A 62 -22.95 16.97 15.61
C LYS A 62 -22.05 17.01 16.84
N ARG A 63 -20.77 16.66 16.64
CA ARG A 63 -19.72 16.76 17.65
C ARG A 63 -19.45 18.20 18.03
#